data_AF-Q7X1B1-F1
#
_entry.id   AF-Q7X1B1-F1
#
_cell.length_a   1.000
_cell.length_b   1.000
_cell.length_c   1.000
_cell.angle_alpha   90.00
_cell.angle_beta   90.00
_cell.angle_gamma   90.00
#
_symmetry.space_group_name_H-M   'P 1'
#
loop_
_entity.id
_entity.type
_entity.pdbx_description
1 polymer ?
#
loop_
_entity_poly.entity_id
_entity_poly.type
_entity_poly.pdbx_seq_one_letter_code
_entity_poly.pdbx_strand_id
1 'polypeptide(L)'
;MNGPMSGHLGIHFEHEGVRLWIHDQMPAPVVLGDPGPWICAGMTGGTVYLFKQPQWGFDEEAIRRRIARGSKVVILPITKEDETLVRGLLEDYHGEISASGQEEEAMWISSIISSDLRKNFIRIIPQSQQVEQTVSTE
;
A
#
# COMPACT_ATOMS: atom_id res chain seq x y z
N MET A 1 -31.48 3.15 -19.14
CA MET A 1 -31.26 1.81 -18.56
C MET A 1 -29.77 1.50 -18.71
N ASN A 2 -28.97 1.80 -17.70
CA ASN A 2 -27.58 1.33 -17.60
C ASN A 2 -27.53 0.44 -16.37
N GLY A 3 -27.04 -0.78 -16.55
CA GLY A 3 -27.10 -1.88 -15.57
C GLY A 3 -26.33 -1.59 -14.29
N PRO A 4 -26.45 -2.49 -13.29
CA PRO A 4 -25.75 -2.32 -12.03
C PRO A 4 -24.24 -2.34 -12.30
N MET A 5 -23.54 -1.24 -11.99
CA MET A 5 -22.08 -1.29 -11.85
C MET A 5 -21.76 -2.05 -10.57
N SER A 6 -21.82 -3.37 -10.66
CA SER A 6 -21.21 -4.28 -9.70
C SER A 6 -19.70 -4.22 -9.90
N GLY A 7 -19.08 -3.18 -9.36
CA GLY A 7 -17.66 -3.16 -9.00
C GLY A 7 -17.57 -3.33 -7.50
N HIS A 8 -17.79 -4.54 -7.00
CA HIS A 8 -17.58 -4.84 -5.58
C HIS A 8 -16.07 -4.94 -5.38
N LEU A 9 -15.38 -3.80 -5.29
CA LEU A 9 -13.93 -3.74 -5.31
C LEU A 9 -13.40 -2.87 -4.17
N GLY A 10 -13.30 -3.51 -3.02
CA GLY A 10 -12.73 -2.93 -1.82
C GLY A 10 -12.85 -3.98 -0.74
N ILE A 11 -11.84 -4.84 -0.62
CA ILE A 11 -11.74 -5.75 0.53
C ILE A 11 -11.42 -4.89 1.76
N HIS A 12 -12.47 -4.38 2.41
CA HIS A 12 -12.39 -3.80 3.75
C HIS A 12 -12.15 -4.95 4.74
N PHE A 13 -10.89 -5.15 5.14
CA PHE A 13 -10.59 -5.93 6.33
C PHE A 13 -10.65 -5.00 7.55
N GLU A 14 -11.87 -4.76 8.06
CA GLU A 14 -12.04 -4.17 9.40
C GLU A 14 -11.77 -5.23 10.46
N HIS A 15 -10.50 -5.51 10.72
CA HIS A 15 -10.09 -6.04 12.02
C HIS A 15 -8.76 -5.40 12.39
N GLU A 16 -8.74 -4.64 13.48
CA GLU A 16 -7.52 -4.09 14.11
C GLU A 16 -6.78 -2.97 13.34
N GLY A 17 -7.46 -2.25 12.44
CA GLY A 17 -6.92 -1.02 11.81
C GLY A 17 -6.10 -1.24 10.54
N VAL A 18 -6.24 -2.40 9.89
CA VAL A 18 -5.56 -2.74 8.62
C VAL A 18 -6.41 -2.31 7.42
N ARG A 19 -6.01 -1.24 6.71
CA ARG A 19 -6.70 -0.83 5.46
C ARG A 19 -5.88 -1.22 4.24
N LEU A 20 -6.33 -2.25 3.53
CA LEU A 20 -5.73 -2.79 2.30
C LEU A 20 -6.60 -2.40 1.11
N TRP A 21 -6.03 -1.67 0.15
CA TRP A 21 -6.71 -1.27 -1.07
C TRP A 21 -6.14 -1.98 -2.29
N ILE A 22 -7.00 -2.68 -3.03
CA ILE A 22 -6.67 -3.43 -4.24
C ILE A 22 -7.70 -3.09 -5.31
N HIS A 23 -7.25 -2.46 -6.39
CA HIS A 23 -8.08 -2.11 -7.54
C HIS A 23 -7.68 -2.97 -8.76
N ASP A 24 -8.64 -3.30 -9.64
CA ASP A 24 -8.51 -4.27 -10.73
C ASP A 24 -7.56 -3.76 -11.82
N GLN A 25 -7.49 -2.44 -11.95
CA GLN A 25 -6.54 -1.73 -12.80
C GLN A 25 -5.18 -1.48 -12.11
N MET A 26 -4.98 -1.97 -10.88
CA MET A 26 -3.73 -1.78 -10.13
C MET A 26 -2.84 -3.04 -10.14
N PRO A 27 -1.55 -2.90 -10.46
CA PRO A 27 -0.60 -4.00 -10.38
C PRO A 27 -0.11 -4.29 -8.93
N ALA A 28 -0.46 -3.44 -7.95
CA ALA A 28 0.18 -3.41 -6.63
C ALA A 28 -0.78 -2.97 -5.50
N PRO A 29 -0.88 -3.69 -4.37
CA PRO A 29 -1.69 -3.28 -3.22
C PRO A 29 -1.04 -2.14 -2.41
N VAL A 30 -1.88 -1.24 -1.87
CA VAL A 30 -1.48 -0.19 -0.92
C VAL A 30 -2.04 -0.51 0.47
N VAL A 31 -1.18 -0.44 1.48
CA VAL A 31 -1.50 -0.69 2.89
C VAL A 31 -1.38 0.62 3.67
N LEU A 32 -2.49 1.08 4.25
CA LEU A 32 -2.56 2.35 4.98
C LEU A 32 -2.61 2.18 6.51
N GLY A 33 -2.48 0.95 7.02
CA GLY A 33 -2.54 0.64 8.45
C GLY A 33 -1.61 -0.52 8.86
N ASP A 34 -1.87 -1.13 10.03
CA ASP A 34 -1.10 -2.30 10.48
C ASP A 34 -1.22 -3.39 9.40
N PRO A 35 -0.14 -4.01 8.95
CA PRO A 35 -0.25 -5.02 7.90
C PRO A 35 -0.63 -6.42 8.46
N GLY A 36 -0.78 -6.57 9.78
CA GLY A 36 -0.99 -7.84 10.45
C GLY A 36 0.31 -8.66 10.60
N PRO A 37 0.26 -9.77 11.36
CA PRO A 37 1.37 -10.72 11.45
C PRO A 37 1.48 -11.55 10.15
N TRP A 38 2.72 -11.92 9.77
CA TRP A 38 3.04 -12.79 8.62
C TRP A 38 2.75 -12.18 7.23
N ILE A 39 3.10 -10.91 7.05
CA ILE A 39 2.90 -10.22 5.78
C ILE A 39 3.83 -10.76 4.69
N CYS A 40 3.37 -10.64 3.45
CA CYS A 40 4.10 -11.06 2.25
C CYS A 40 4.48 -12.56 2.24
N ALA A 41 3.76 -13.41 2.97
CA ALA A 41 3.92 -14.86 2.89
C ALA A 41 3.58 -15.35 1.47
N GLY A 42 4.53 -16.00 0.80
CA GLY A 42 4.33 -16.51 -0.57
C GLY A 42 4.40 -15.44 -1.68
N MET A 43 4.89 -14.23 -1.38
CA MET A 43 5.10 -13.20 -2.39
C MET A 43 6.21 -13.62 -3.38
N THR A 44 5.86 -13.86 -4.63
CA THR A 44 6.80 -14.24 -5.72
C THR A 44 6.98 -13.16 -6.78
N GLY A 45 6.15 -12.10 -6.77
CA GLY A 45 6.20 -10.99 -7.72
C GLY A 45 5.39 -9.78 -7.23
N GLY A 46 5.64 -8.61 -7.82
CA GLY A 46 4.89 -7.39 -7.58
C GLY A 46 5.52 -6.46 -6.54
N THR A 47 4.80 -5.39 -6.22
CA THR A 47 5.22 -4.36 -5.25
C THR A 47 4.08 -4.13 -4.27
N VAL A 48 4.39 -4.03 -2.98
CA VAL A 48 3.43 -3.62 -1.95
C VAL A 48 3.87 -2.26 -1.41
N TYR A 49 2.99 -1.28 -1.42
CA TYR A 49 3.25 0.02 -0.79
C TYR A 49 2.67 0.04 0.61
N LEU A 50 3.44 0.49 1.59
CA LEU A 50 3.00 0.53 2.97
C LEU A 50 3.28 1.88 3.60
N PHE A 51 2.25 2.43 4.26
CA PHE A 51 2.32 3.68 5.00
C PHE A 51 2.93 3.44 6.39
N LYS A 52 4.11 4.03 6.63
CA LYS A 52 4.78 4.03 7.93
C LYS A 52 4.10 5.01 8.86
N GLN A 53 3.89 4.56 10.09
CA GLN A 53 3.44 5.40 11.18
C GLN A 53 4.31 5.12 12.41
N PRO A 54 5.51 5.70 12.49
CA PRO A 54 6.46 5.41 13.57
C PRO A 54 5.87 5.73 14.95
N GLN A 55 5.02 6.76 15.04
CA GLN A 55 4.29 7.12 16.27
C GLN A 55 3.36 6.02 16.80
N TRP A 56 2.96 5.06 15.96
CA TRP A 56 2.09 3.93 16.32
C TRP A 56 2.85 2.59 16.32
N GLY A 57 4.19 2.62 16.20
CA GLY A 57 5.00 1.40 16.13
C GLY A 57 4.97 0.68 14.78
N PHE A 58 4.54 1.37 13.71
CA PHE A 58 4.65 0.91 12.32
C PHE A 58 5.87 1.54 11.65
N ASP A 59 7.03 1.36 12.29
CA ASP A 59 8.32 1.71 11.71
C ASP A 59 8.90 0.53 10.92
N GLU A 60 9.91 0.78 10.09
CA GLU A 60 10.54 -0.20 9.20
C GLU A 60 10.99 -1.46 9.96
N GLU A 61 11.57 -1.29 11.16
CA GLU A 61 11.99 -2.43 11.98
C GLU A 61 10.82 -3.29 12.47
N ALA A 62 9.68 -2.67 12.74
CA ALA A 62 8.48 -3.35 13.22
C ALA A 62 7.75 -4.05 12.06
N ILE A 63 7.78 -3.47 10.87
CA ILE A 63 7.30 -4.09 9.62
C ILE A 63 8.20 -5.29 9.28
N ARG A 64 9.52 -5.12 9.36
CA ARG A 64 10.50 -6.19 9.12
C ARG A 64 10.31 -7.39 10.03
N ARG A 65 9.95 -7.16 11.30
CA ARG A 65 9.61 -8.23 12.26
C ARG A 65 8.33 -8.98 11.93
N ARG A 66 7.40 -8.36 11.20
CA ARG A 66 6.11 -8.96 10.77
C ARG A 66 6.20 -9.70 9.44
N ILE A 67 7.26 -9.51 8.67
CA ILE A 67 7.52 -10.26 7.42
C ILE A 67 7.66 -11.75 7.76
N ALA A 68 7.01 -12.61 6.99
CA ALA A 68 7.10 -14.04 7.21
C ALA A 68 8.55 -14.52 7.10
N ARG A 69 9.00 -15.36 8.05
CA ARG A 69 10.40 -15.83 8.16
C ARG A 69 10.96 -16.49 6.89
N GLY A 70 10.10 -16.98 5.99
CA GLY A 70 10.49 -17.58 4.71
C GLY A 70 10.41 -16.63 3.51
N SER A 71 9.91 -15.41 3.68
CA SER A 71 9.72 -14.48 2.58
C SER A 71 11.03 -13.78 2.23
N LYS A 72 11.52 -14.02 1.00
CA LYS A 72 12.66 -13.30 0.41
C LYS A 72 12.17 -11.99 -0.16
N VAL A 73 11.91 -11.02 0.70
CA VAL A 73 11.47 -9.68 0.32
C VAL A 73 12.44 -8.63 0.87
N VAL A 74 12.44 -7.46 0.24
CA VAL A 74 13.25 -6.32 0.65
C VAL A 74 12.34 -5.10 0.83
N ILE A 75 12.66 -4.31 1.85
CA ILE A 75 12.00 -3.04 2.11
C ILE A 75 12.87 -1.94 1.51
N LEU A 76 12.28 -1.09 0.68
CA LEU A 76 12.96 0.01 0.00
C LEU A 76 12.11 1.29 0.13
N PRO A 77 12.72 2.48 0.06
CA PRO A 77 11.96 3.71 -0.12
C PRO A 77 11.22 3.70 -1.46
N ILE A 78 10.09 4.39 -1.52
CA ILE A 78 9.37 4.59 -2.78
C ILE A 78 10.17 5.52 -3.72
N THR A 79 10.10 5.24 -5.01
CA THR A 79 10.70 6.08 -6.06
C THR A 79 9.79 7.28 -6.40
N LYS A 80 10.20 8.11 -7.37
CA LYS A 80 9.40 9.28 -7.79
C LYS A 80 8.17 8.84 -8.59
N GLU A 81 8.33 7.77 -9.34
CA GLU A 81 7.26 7.14 -10.12
C GLU A 81 6.25 6.51 -9.17
N ASP A 82 6.74 5.76 -8.17
CA ASP A 82 5.90 5.17 -7.12
C ASP A 82 5.12 6.26 -6.34
N GLU A 83 5.75 7.41 -6.06
CA GLU A 83 5.07 8.52 -5.39
C GLU A 83 3.89 9.05 -6.22
N THR A 84 4.11 9.27 -7.51
CA THR A 84 3.06 9.74 -8.43
C THR A 84 1.94 8.72 -8.51
N LEU A 85 2.30 7.43 -8.58
CA LEU A 85 1.36 6.33 -8.62
C LEU A 85 0.53 6.30 -7.32
N VAL A 86 1.17 6.15 -6.16
CA VAL A 86 0.51 6.09 -4.84
C VAL A 86 -0.37 7.31 -4.59
N ARG A 87 0.08 8.52 -4.99
CA ARG A 87 -0.72 9.74 -4.89
C ARG A 87 -2.02 9.62 -5.68
N GLY A 88 -1.96 9.21 -6.94
CA GLY A 88 -3.15 9.00 -7.76
C GLY A 88 -4.08 7.95 -7.16
N LEU A 89 -3.54 6.89 -6.56
CA LEU A 89 -4.36 5.86 -5.87
C LEU A 89 -5.09 6.43 -4.65
N LEU A 90 -4.40 7.24 -3.85
CA LEU A 90 -5.00 7.88 -2.68
C LEU A 90 -6.07 8.89 -3.09
N GLU A 91 -5.88 9.62 -4.19
CA GLU A 91 -6.89 10.56 -4.72
C GLU A 91 -8.15 9.85 -5.22
N ASP A 92 -7.99 8.72 -5.91
CA ASP A 92 -9.10 7.88 -6.36
C ASP A 92 -9.87 7.31 -5.16
N TYR A 93 -9.14 6.73 -4.20
CA TYR A 93 -9.72 6.21 -2.96
C TYR A 93 -10.44 7.30 -2.16
N HIS A 94 -9.84 8.49 -2.04
CA HIS A 94 -10.47 9.64 -1.41
C HIS A 94 -11.80 10.01 -2.09
N GLY A 95 -11.88 9.95 -3.42
CA GLY A 95 -13.10 10.17 -4.18
C GLY A 95 -14.20 9.17 -3.82
N GLU A 96 -13.86 7.89 -3.71
CA GLU A 96 -14.81 6.83 -3.33
C GLU A 96 -15.29 6.96 -1.89
N ILE A 97 -14.37 7.22 -0.94
CA ILE A 97 -14.72 7.44 0.47
C ILE A 97 -15.64 8.66 0.62
N SER A 98 -15.30 9.76 -0.05
CA SER A 98 -16.08 10.99 -0.02
C SER A 98 -17.49 10.75 -0.58
N ALA A 99 -17.61 9.98 -1.67
CA ALA A 99 -18.90 9.57 -2.21
C ALA A 99 -19.69 8.65 -1.28
N SER A 100 -19.02 7.86 -0.44
CA SER A 100 -19.65 6.99 0.57
C SER A 100 -20.09 7.73 1.85
N GLY A 101 -19.79 9.04 1.99
CA GLY A 101 -20.16 9.84 3.14
C GLY A 101 -19.28 9.64 4.39
N GLN A 102 -18.13 9.01 4.24
CA GLN A 102 -17.17 8.77 5.33
C GLN A 102 -16.18 9.94 5.45
N GLU A 103 -16.69 11.10 5.90
CA GLU A 103 -15.91 12.36 5.94
C GLU A 103 -14.63 12.30 6.79
N GLU A 104 -14.66 11.61 7.93
CA GLU A 104 -13.47 11.45 8.79
C GLU A 104 -12.34 10.72 8.07
N GLU A 105 -12.71 9.66 7.35
CA GLU A 105 -11.80 8.85 6.57
C GLU A 105 -11.25 9.64 5.37
N ALA A 106 -12.12 10.38 4.67
CA ALA A 106 -11.70 11.24 3.56
C ALA A 106 -10.72 12.32 4.02
N MET A 107 -10.99 12.97 5.17
CA MET A 107 -10.07 13.95 5.75
C MET A 107 -8.71 13.32 6.10
N TRP A 108 -8.71 12.11 6.64
CA TRP A 108 -7.47 11.39 6.94
C TRP A 108 -6.67 11.10 5.68
N ILE A 109 -7.29 10.55 4.63
CA ILE A 109 -6.63 10.31 3.34
C ILE A 109 -6.11 11.61 2.71
N SER A 110 -6.89 12.68 2.76
CA SER A 110 -6.47 14.01 2.28
C SER A 110 -5.22 14.52 3.01
N SER A 111 -5.13 14.27 4.32
CA SER A 111 -3.94 14.59 5.12
C SER A 111 -2.72 13.78 4.68
N ILE A 112 -2.89 12.51 4.33
CA ILE A 112 -1.81 11.66 3.80
C ILE A 112 -1.35 12.18 2.43
N ILE A 113 -2.27 12.47 1.51
CA ILE A 113 -1.97 13.00 0.17
C ILE A 113 -1.15 14.30 0.26
N SER A 114 -1.53 15.17 1.20
CA SER A 114 -0.87 16.45 1.46
C SER A 114 0.49 16.32 2.16
N SER A 115 0.79 15.13 2.70
CA SER A 115 2.03 14.85 3.42
C SER A 115 3.16 14.38 2.49
N ASP A 116 4.36 14.24 3.06
CA ASP A 116 5.57 13.80 2.35
C ASP A 116 5.54 12.28 2.13
N LEU A 117 4.86 11.85 1.06
CA LEU A 117 4.64 10.43 0.72
C LEU A 117 5.97 9.65 0.65
N ARG A 118 7.05 10.25 0.13
CA ARG A 118 8.37 9.61 0.06
C ARG A 118 8.99 9.28 1.42
N LYS A 119 8.70 10.08 2.44
CA LYS A 119 9.15 9.83 3.81
C LYS A 119 8.26 8.82 4.51
N ASN A 120 6.96 8.88 4.23
CA ASN A 120 5.96 8.12 4.96
C ASN A 120 5.67 6.77 4.33
N PHE A 121 5.93 6.55 3.04
CA PHE A 121 5.72 5.26 2.40
C PHE A 121 7.02 4.51 2.18
N ILE A 122 6.91 3.19 2.24
CA ILE A 122 7.91 2.24 1.79
C ILE A 122 7.30 1.33 0.74
N ARG A 123 8.15 0.72 -0.08
CA ARG A 123 7.78 -0.37 -0.97
C ARG A 123 8.43 -1.67 -0.52
N ILE A 124 7.69 -2.75 -0.61
CA ILE A 124 8.16 -4.11 -0.34
C ILE A 124 8.11 -4.86 -1.66
N ILE A 125 9.25 -5.38 -2.11
CA ILE A 125 9.37 -6.16 -3.35
C ILE A 125 10.08 -7.49 -3.05
N PRO A 126 9.84 -8.55 -3.83
CA PRO A 126 10.61 -9.77 -3.69
C PRO A 126 12.07 -9.53 -4.07
N GLN A 127 12.99 -10.13 -3.31
CA GLN A 127 14.43 -9.99 -3.49
C GLN A 127 14.86 -10.37 -4.92
N SER A 128 14.22 -11.37 -5.52
CA SER A 128 14.47 -11.78 -6.91
C SER A 128 14.20 -10.64 -7.91
N GLN A 129 13.12 -9.86 -7.71
CA GLN A 129 12.77 -8.73 -8.58
C GLN A 129 13.72 -7.54 -8.37
N GLN A 130 14.20 -7.32 -7.14
CA GLN A 130 15.23 -6.30 -6.89
C GLN A 130 16.50 -6.57 -7.71
N VAL A 131 16.96 -7.83 -7.74
CA VAL A 131 18.17 -8.23 -8.47
C VAL A 131 17.99 -7.99 -9.97
N GLU A 132 16.83 -8.35 -10.53
CA GLU A 132 16.52 -8.12 -11.95
C GLU A 132 16.51 -6.62 -12.33
N GLN A 133 15.96 -5.77 -11.46
CA GLN A 133 15.97 -4.31 -11.64
C GLN A 133 17.39 -3.72 -11.54
N THR A 134 18.30 -4.33 -10.77
CA THR A 134 19.69 -3.86 -10.63
C THR A 134 20.64 -4.38 -11.71
N VAL A 135 20.34 -5.52 -12.32
CA VAL A 135 21.16 -6.15 -13.37
C VAL A 135 20.83 -5.60 -14.76
N SER A 136 19.67 -4.96 -14.93
CA SER A 136 19.23 -4.36 -16.21
C SER A 136 19.91 -3.02 -16.55
N THR A 137 21.14 -2.78 -16.07
CA THR A 137 21.98 -1.64 -16.47
C THR A 137 23.34 -2.16 -16.94
N GLU A 138 23.36 -2.76 -18.14
CA GLU A 138 24.56 -2.95 -18.98
C GLU A 138 24.21 -2.74 -20.46
#